data_AF-A0AAD7LQW9-F1
#
_entry.id   AF-A0AAD7LQW9-F1
#
_cell.length_a   1.000
_cell.length_b   1.000
_cell.length_c   1.000
_cell.angle_alpha   90.00
_cell.angle_beta   90.00
_cell.angle_gamma   90.00
#
_symmetry.space_group_name_H-M   'P 1'
#
loop_
_entity.id
_entity.type
_entity.pdbx_description
1 polymer ?
#
loop_
_entity_poly.entity_id
_entity_poly.type
_entity_poly.pdbx_seq_one_letter_code
_entity_poly.pdbx_strand_id
1 'polypeptide(L)'
;MGSPAEEDYASFEERVGRTVYFDNLSPQVTESVLRTALDQYATVKNVKFIPNYTEPRNSPQCALVELDSLKKVKEIILVTAQHPFMMTGMPRPVRACPAEVEMFDDHPVKPGRKISCCWLDPRDPDFQIAKELKHITRRHASEAAFIHKYWLFCQSLFAKVCPAFAGMLEL
;
A
#
# COMPACT_ATOMS: atom_id res chain seq x y z
N MET A 1 30.95 -12.11 -10.47
CA MET A 1 30.49 -10.94 -11.24
C MET A 1 29.10 -11.30 -11.71
N GLY A 2 28.07 -10.67 -11.13
CA GLY A 2 26.68 -10.97 -11.47
C GLY A 2 26.39 -10.56 -12.91
N SER A 3 25.33 -11.12 -13.50
CA SER A 3 24.82 -10.57 -14.76
C SER A 3 24.24 -9.16 -14.51
N PRO A 4 24.22 -8.25 -15.51
CA PRO A 4 23.68 -6.90 -15.32
C PRO A 4 22.24 -6.90 -14.79
N ALA A 5 21.43 -7.91 -15.17
CA ALA A 5 20.08 -8.09 -14.65
C ALA A 5 20.02 -8.45 -13.15
N GLU A 6 21.03 -9.12 -12.62
CA GLU A 6 21.14 -9.43 -11.18
C GLU A 6 21.57 -8.20 -10.38
N GLU A 7 22.45 -7.37 -10.94
CA GLU A 7 22.88 -6.11 -10.32
C GLU A 7 21.72 -5.10 -10.28
N ASP A 8 20.96 -4.98 -11.37
CA ASP A 8 19.76 -4.15 -11.44
C ASP A 8 18.71 -4.62 -10.40
N TYR A 9 18.46 -5.92 -10.31
CA TYR A 9 17.51 -6.49 -9.34
C TYR A 9 17.96 -6.27 -7.89
N ALA A 10 19.25 -6.43 -7.59
CA ALA A 10 19.80 -6.19 -6.25
C ALA A 10 19.70 -4.71 -5.84
N SER A 11 20.00 -3.79 -6.77
CA SER A 11 19.84 -2.35 -6.52
C SER A 11 18.39 -1.95 -6.26
N PHE A 12 17.45 -2.63 -6.94
CA PHE A 12 16.03 -2.47 -6.74
C PHE A 12 15.58 -3.02 -5.37
N GLU A 13 16.03 -4.20 -4.96
CA GLU A 13 15.74 -4.74 -3.61
C GLU A 13 16.25 -3.82 -2.49
N GLU A 14 17.44 -3.23 -2.65
CA GLU A 14 17.94 -2.23 -1.71
C GLU A 14 17.02 -1.00 -1.62
N ARG A 15 16.53 -0.52 -2.77
CA ARG A 15 15.60 0.61 -2.84
C ARG A 15 14.27 0.27 -2.16
N VAL A 16 13.72 -0.92 -2.42
CA VAL A 16 12.51 -1.42 -1.76
C VAL A 16 12.70 -1.47 -0.24
N GLY A 17 13.84 -2.00 0.24
CA GLY A 17 14.15 -2.06 1.66
C GLY A 17 14.33 -0.69 2.36
N ARG A 18 14.62 0.36 1.58
CA ARG A 18 14.68 1.76 2.04
C ARG A 18 13.35 2.51 1.91
N THR A 19 12.30 1.86 1.41
CA THR A 19 11.01 2.49 1.14
C THR A 19 9.98 2.10 2.20
N VAL A 20 9.21 3.09 2.66
CA VAL A 20 8.05 2.92 3.54
C VAL A 20 6.78 3.05 2.71
N TYR A 21 5.84 2.13 2.91
CA TYR A 21 4.48 2.25 2.41
C TYR A 21 3.60 2.92 3.46
N PHE A 22 2.99 4.04 3.09
CA PHE A 22 2.01 4.76 3.90
C PHE A 22 0.60 4.47 3.38
N ASP A 23 -0.23 3.95 4.28
CA ASP A 23 -1.65 3.66 4.08
C ASP A 23 -2.51 4.71 4.80
N ASN A 24 -3.76 4.85 4.33
CA ASN A 24 -4.80 5.67 4.94
C ASN A 24 -4.50 7.19 4.91
N LEU A 25 -3.79 7.67 3.89
CA LEU A 25 -3.53 9.11 3.71
C LEU A 25 -4.81 9.84 3.28
N SER A 26 -4.98 11.08 3.75
CA SER A 26 -6.05 11.95 3.25
C SER A 26 -5.80 12.29 1.77
N PRO A 27 -6.83 12.39 0.93
CA PRO A 27 -6.68 12.80 -0.48
C PRO A 27 -6.13 14.23 -0.64
N GLN A 28 -6.09 15.01 0.44
CA GLN A 28 -5.50 16.36 0.46
C GLN A 28 -3.98 16.34 0.73
N VAL A 29 -3.41 15.19 1.08
CA VAL A 29 -1.98 15.07 1.36
C VAL A 29 -1.20 15.24 0.06
N THR A 30 -0.38 16.29 -0.01
CA THR A 30 0.56 16.52 -1.11
C THR A 30 1.94 15.94 -0.78
N GLU A 31 2.79 15.82 -1.80
CA GLU A 31 4.19 15.44 -1.59
C GLU A 31 4.91 16.35 -0.59
N SER A 32 4.67 17.67 -0.65
CA SER A 32 5.26 18.62 0.28
C SER A 32 4.87 18.33 1.74
N VAL A 33 3.60 18.00 1.99
CA VAL A 33 3.11 17.62 3.33
C VAL A 33 3.83 16.37 3.84
N LEU A 34 3.96 15.33 2.99
CA LEU A 34 4.67 14.11 3.37
C LEU A 34 6.13 14.39 3.70
N ARG A 35 6.81 15.18 2.87
CA ARG A 35 8.21 15.57 3.11
C ARG A 35 8.34 16.31 4.44
N THR A 36 7.53 17.35 4.69
CA THR A 36 7.60 18.13 5.94
C THR A 36 7.26 17.29 7.18
N ALA A 37 6.30 16.37 7.08
CA ALA A 37 5.94 15.49 8.20
C ALA A 37 7.06 14.50 8.54
N LEU A 38 7.77 13.99 7.53
CA LEU A 38 8.81 12.98 7.70
C LEU A 38 10.20 13.56 7.94
N ASP A 39 10.44 14.83 7.58
CA ASP A 39 11.70 15.54 7.78
C ASP A 39 12.16 15.53 9.25
N GLN A 40 11.21 15.40 10.18
CA GLN A 40 11.48 15.26 11.62
C GLN A 40 12.20 13.95 11.99
N TYR A 41 12.07 12.91 11.16
CA TYR A 41 12.58 11.56 11.44
C TYR A 41 13.72 11.17 10.50
N ALA A 42 13.57 11.51 9.22
CA ALA A 42 14.51 11.13 8.16
C ALA A 42 14.38 12.06 6.94
N THR A 43 15.47 12.20 6.20
CA THR A 43 15.45 12.87 4.89
C THR A 43 14.75 11.97 3.87
N VAL A 44 13.79 12.56 3.16
CA VAL A 44 13.01 11.89 2.11
C VAL A 44 13.67 12.12 0.76
N LYS A 45 13.99 11.03 0.04
CA LYS A 45 14.58 11.10 -1.30
C LYS A 45 13.54 11.20 -2.39
N ASN A 46 12.52 10.35 -2.30
CA ASN A 46 11.50 10.21 -3.33
C ASN A 46 10.14 9.91 -2.70
N VAL A 47 9.08 10.42 -3.31
CA VAL A 47 7.69 10.18 -2.91
C VAL A 47 6.92 9.80 -4.16
N LYS A 48 6.27 8.63 -4.12
CA LYS A 48 5.44 8.14 -5.20
C LYS A 48 4.06 7.77 -4.66
N PHE A 49 3.04 8.48 -5.12
CA PHE A 49 1.65 8.11 -4.82
C PHE A 49 1.23 6.92 -5.69
N ILE A 50 0.54 5.96 -5.07
CA ILE A 50 -0.05 4.83 -5.79
C ILE A 50 -1.43 5.27 -6.30
N PRO A 51 -1.62 5.36 -7.63
CA PRO A 51 -2.89 5.78 -8.19
C PRO A 51 -3.95 4.69 -7.98
N ASN A 52 -5.11 5.08 -7.44
CA ASN A 52 -6.28 4.20 -7.41
C ASN A 52 -7.14 4.46 -8.67
N TYR A 53 -7.19 3.50 -9.58
CA TYR A 53 -7.95 3.60 -10.83
C TYR A 53 -9.41 3.17 -10.70
N THR A 54 -9.76 2.51 -9.59
CA THR A 54 -11.07 1.88 -9.40
C THR A 54 -11.97 2.63 -8.42
N GLU A 55 -11.40 3.44 -7.53
CA GLU A 55 -12.14 4.16 -6.48
C GLU A 55 -12.39 5.64 -6.84
N PRO A 56 -13.43 6.26 -6.25
CA PRO A 56 -13.68 7.69 -6.42
C PRO A 56 -12.54 8.53 -5.85
N ARG A 57 -12.28 9.71 -6.44
CA ARG A 57 -11.16 10.62 -6.10
C ARG A 57 -11.05 11.04 -4.62
N ASN A 58 -12.10 10.84 -3.84
CA ASN A 58 -12.14 11.16 -2.41
C ASN A 58 -11.72 9.98 -1.51
N SER A 59 -11.28 8.86 -2.09
CA SER A 59 -10.75 7.72 -1.35
C SER A 59 -9.42 8.07 -0.67
N PRO A 60 -9.08 7.37 0.43
CA PRO A 60 -7.75 7.48 1.01
C PRO A 60 -6.68 7.14 -0.02
N GLN A 61 -5.58 7.88 0.01
CA GLN A 61 -4.45 7.65 -0.87
C GLN A 61 -3.39 6.80 -0.17
N CYS A 62 -2.57 6.15 -0.99
CA CYS A 62 -1.40 5.41 -0.52
C CYS A 62 -0.15 6.02 -1.16
N ALA A 63 0.96 6.03 -0.43
CA ALA A 63 2.23 6.55 -0.93
C ALA A 63 3.40 5.64 -0.56
N LEU A 64 4.34 5.52 -1.48
CA LEU A 64 5.66 4.94 -1.27
C LEU A 64 6.65 6.08 -1.04
N VAL A 65 7.36 6.05 0.08
CA VAL A 65 8.34 7.07 0.44
C VAL A 65 9.70 6.43 0.62
N GLU A 66 10.64 6.80 -0.24
CA GLU A 66 12.03 6.36 -0.18
C GLU A 66 12.82 7.23 0.79
N LEU A 67 13.51 6.58 1.73
CA LEU A 67 14.32 7.22 2.76
C LEU A 67 15.81 6.95 2.54
N ASP A 68 16.65 7.71 3.27
CA ASP A 68 18.10 7.54 3.20
C ASP A 68 18.61 6.20 3.73
N SER A 69 17.96 5.65 4.76
CA SER A 69 18.48 4.49 5.50
C SER A 69 17.38 3.51 5.91
N LEU A 70 17.69 2.22 5.79
CA LEU A 70 16.83 1.12 6.25
C LEU A 70 16.57 1.17 7.77
N LYS A 71 17.50 1.71 8.57
CA LYS A 71 17.29 1.88 10.02
C LYS A 71 16.15 2.87 10.29
N LYS A 72 16.08 3.94 9.50
CA LYS A 72 15.04 4.97 9.60
C LYS A 72 13.66 4.46 9.18
N VAL A 73 13.60 3.62 8.15
CA VAL A 73 12.37 2.90 7.77
C VAL A 73 11.78 2.15 8.97
N LYS A 74 12.60 1.35 9.66
CA LYS A 74 12.16 0.58 10.84
C LYS A 74 11.72 1.49 12.00
N GLU A 75 12.46 2.56 12.24
CA GLU A 75 12.15 3.55 13.28
C GLU A 75 10.78 4.19 13.02
N ILE A 76 10.52 4.65 11.80
CA ILE A 76 9.24 5.27 11.42
C ILE A 76 8.09 4.28 11.56
N ILE A 77 8.24 3.05 11.08
CA ILE A 77 7.21 2.00 11.23
C ILE A 77 6.88 1.77 12.70
N LEU A 78 7.90 1.69 13.58
CA LEU A 78 7.70 1.52 15.01
C LEU A 78 7.01 2.74 15.65
N VAL A 79 7.44 3.96 15.31
CA VAL A 79 6.85 5.19 15.84
C VAL A 79 5.38 5.31 15.44
N THR A 80 5.06 5.08 14.16
CA THR A 80 3.69 5.13 13.64
C THR A 80 2.81 4.01 14.21
N ALA A 81 3.39 2.86 14.55
CA ALA A 81 2.65 1.78 15.21
C ALA A 81 2.37 2.06 16.70
N GLN A 82 3.29 2.75 17.39
CA GLN A 82 3.17 3.05 18.82
C GLN A 82 2.35 4.31 19.10
N HIS A 83 2.43 5.31 18.21
CA HIS A 83 1.79 6.60 18.39
C HIS A 83 0.96 6.97 17.16
N PRO A 84 -0.25 7.54 17.33
CA PRO A 84 -1.08 7.95 16.21
C PRO A 84 -0.40 9.08 15.44
N PHE A 85 0.12 8.74 14.25
CA PHE A 85 0.76 9.70 13.37
C PHE A 85 -0.29 10.35 12.46
N MET A 86 -0.59 11.63 12.68
CA MET A 86 -1.65 12.32 11.93
C MET A 86 -1.05 13.30 10.92
N MET A 87 -1.58 13.27 9.70
CA MET A 87 -1.17 14.16 8.62
C MET A 87 -2.39 14.90 8.06
N THR A 88 -2.40 16.24 8.17
CA THR A 88 -3.39 17.19 7.60
C THR A 88 -4.87 16.95 7.93
N GLY A 89 -5.58 18.04 8.24
CA GLY A 89 -7.04 18.06 8.33
C GLY A 89 -7.60 17.21 9.48
N MET A 90 -8.53 16.32 9.16
CA MET A 90 -9.26 15.48 10.12
C MET A 90 -8.32 14.50 10.84
N PRO A 91 -8.52 14.23 12.14
CA PRO A 91 -7.63 13.36 12.93
C PRO A 91 -7.73 11.89 12.50
N ARG A 92 -7.02 11.56 11.41
CA ARG A 92 -6.92 10.24 10.81
C ARG A 92 -5.49 9.74 10.99
N PRO A 93 -5.26 8.70 11.80
CA PRO A 93 -3.93 8.12 11.96
C PRO A 93 -3.53 7.42 10.65
N VAL A 94 -2.37 7.81 10.15
CA VAL A 94 -1.69 7.21 9.02
C VAL A 94 -1.02 5.92 9.49
N ARG A 95 -0.96 4.90 8.64
CA ARG A 95 -0.27 3.64 8.94
C ARG A 95 0.98 3.52 8.07
N ALA A 96 2.08 3.12 8.68
CA ALA A 96 3.33 2.87 7.97
C ALA A 96 3.65 1.37 7.99
N CYS A 97 3.94 0.81 6.82
CA CYS A 97 4.34 -0.58 6.63
C CYS A 97 5.63 -0.62 5.79
N PRO A 98 6.40 -1.72 5.87
CA PRO A 98 7.50 -1.93 4.91
C PRO A 98 6.93 -2.03 3.49
N ALA A 99 7.62 -1.44 2.51
CA ALA A 99 7.22 -1.59 1.11
C ALA A 99 7.51 -3.01 0.62
N GLU A 100 6.63 -3.54 -0.23
CA GLU A 100 6.82 -4.82 -0.88
C GLU A 100 7.22 -4.63 -2.35
N VAL A 101 7.93 -5.63 -2.86
CA VAL A 101 8.46 -5.68 -4.24
C VAL A 101 7.35 -5.49 -5.28
N GLU A 102 6.16 -6.04 -4.98
CA GLU A 102 4.99 -6.05 -5.87
C GLU A 102 4.28 -4.69 -5.95
N MET A 103 4.62 -3.74 -5.07
CA MET A 103 4.02 -2.39 -5.05
C MET A 103 4.66 -1.43 -6.08
N PHE A 104 5.72 -1.83 -6.75
CA PHE A 104 6.47 -0.99 -7.69
C PHE A 104 6.15 -1.35 -9.14
N ASP A 105 5.75 -0.34 -9.93
CA ASP A 105 5.50 -0.51 -11.37
C ASP A 105 6.76 -0.84 -12.17
N ASP A 106 7.91 -0.32 -11.75
CA ASP A 106 9.21 -0.44 -12.43
C ASP A 106 10.01 -1.66 -11.95
N HIS A 107 9.34 -2.69 -11.44
CA HIS A 107 10.01 -3.89 -10.92
C HIS A 107 10.71 -4.68 -12.05
N PRO A 108 12.03 -4.94 -11.95
CA PRO A 108 12.73 -5.80 -12.90
C PRO A 108 12.29 -7.26 -12.74
N VAL A 109 12.39 -8.03 -13.82
CA VAL A 109 12.07 -9.47 -13.80
C VAL A 109 13.02 -10.18 -12.84
N LYS A 110 12.46 -10.89 -11.86
CA LYS A 110 13.27 -11.66 -10.90
C LYS A 110 14.17 -12.65 -11.66
N PRO A 111 15.50 -12.60 -11.47
CA PRO A 111 16.42 -13.48 -12.18
C PRO A 111 16.07 -14.95 -11.89
N GLY A 112 16.02 -15.76 -12.95
CA GLY A 112 15.68 -17.19 -12.87
C GLY A 112 14.19 -17.53 -12.80
N ARG A 113 13.27 -16.55 -12.72
CA ARG A 113 11.83 -16.82 -12.73
C ARG A 113 11.32 -16.97 -14.17
N LYS A 114 10.83 -18.17 -14.53
CA LYS A 114 10.10 -18.39 -15.78
C LYS A 114 8.61 -18.58 -15.46
N ILE A 115 7.78 -17.62 -15.89
CA ILE A 115 6.32 -17.73 -15.78
C ILE A 115 5.80 -18.28 -17.10
N SER A 116 5.13 -19.42 -17.07
CA SER A 116 4.40 -19.98 -18.21
C SER A 116 2.91 -19.95 -17.91
N CYS A 117 2.14 -19.29 -18.77
CA CYS A 117 0.68 -19.25 -18.69
C CYS A 117 0.11 -20.13 -19.80
N CYS A 118 -0.76 -21.08 -19.45
CA CYS A 118 -1.50 -21.90 -20.41
C CYS A 118 -2.99 -21.89 -20.06
N TRP A 119 -3.83 -21.97 -21.09
CA TRP A 119 -5.26 -22.22 -20.92
C TRP A 119 -5.45 -23.74 -20.85
N LEU A 120 -6.19 -24.21 -19.85
CA LEU A 120 -6.49 -25.63 -19.68
C LEU A 120 -7.68 -26.03 -20.57
N ASP A 121 -7.54 -27.14 -21.29
CA ASP A 121 -8.64 -27.78 -22.02
C ASP A 121 -9.58 -28.49 -21.02
N PRO A 122 -10.90 -28.51 -21.23
CA PRO A 122 -11.83 -29.29 -20.42
C PRO A 122 -11.51 -30.79 -20.26
N ARG A 123 -10.72 -31.36 -21.18
CA ARG A 123 -10.27 -32.76 -21.16
C ARG A 123 -9.02 -32.96 -20.31
N ASP A 124 -8.37 -31.89 -19.86
CA ASP A 124 -7.17 -31.94 -19.03
C ASP A 124 -7.53 -32.48 -17.62
N PRO A 125 -6.73 -33.39 -17.04
CA PRO A 125 -6.98 -33.90 -15.68
C PRO A 125 -7.04 -32.79 -14.62
N ASP A 126 -6.28 -31.70 -14.80
CA ASP A 126 -6.22 -30.60 -13.84
C ASP A 126 -7.36 -29.59 -14.01
N PHE A 127 -8.20 -29.73 -15.06
CA PHE A 127 -9.30 -28.82 -15.32
C PHE A 127 -10.32 -28.77 -14.17
N GLN A 128 -10.60 -29.90 -13.53
CA GLN A 128 -11.52 -29.93 -12.38
C GLN A 128 -10.95 -29.21 -11.16
N ILE A 129 -9.64 -29.37 -10.91
CA ILE A 129 -8.93 -28.69 -9.82
C ILE A 129 -8.96 -27.17 -10.07
N ALA A 130 -8.66 -26.74 -11.30
CA ALA A 130 -8.73 -25.33 -11.68
C ALA A 130 -10.14 -24.74 -11.50
N LYS A 131 -11.19 -25.53 -11.80
CA LYS A 131 -12.58 -25.13 -11.60
C LYS A 131 -12.93 -24.96 -10.12
N GLU A 132 -12.47 -25.86 -9.27
CA GLU A 132 -12.66 -25.77 -7.82
C GLU A 132 -11.93 -24.57 -7.22
N LEU A 133 -10.66 -24.36 -7.59
CA LEU A 133 -9.88 -23.18 -7.20
C LEU A 133 -10.60 -21.89 -7.62
N LYS A 134 -11.13 -21.84 -8.86
CA LYS A 134 -11.92 -20.69 -9.34
C LYS A 134 -13.16 -20.43 -8.48
N HIS A 135 -13.83 -21.49 -8.03
CA HIS A 135 -15.00 -21.35 -7.15
C HIS A 135 -14.62 -20.80 -5.77
N ILE A 136 -13.56 -21.35 -5.17
CA ILE A 136 -13.02 -20.92 -3.88
C ILE A 136 -12.59 -19.45 -3.94
N THR A 137 -11.83 -19.05 -4.96
CA THR A 137 -11.38 -17.66 -5.14
C THR A 137 -12.55 -16.70 -5.28
N ARG A 138 -13.62 -17.08 -5.99
CA ARG A 138 -14.83 -16.26 -6.09
C ARG A 138 -15.54 -16.10 -4.74
N ARG A 139 -15.62 -17.18 -3.97
CA ARG A 139 -16.20 -17.13 -2.61
C ARG A 139 -15.40 -16.19 -1.73
N HIS A 140 -14.08 -16.34 -1.67
CA HIS A 140 -13.20 -15.46 -0.90
C HIS A 140 -13.28 -13.99 -1.34
N ALA A 141 -13.37 -13.73 -2.64
CA ALA A 141 -13.56 -12.37 -3.15
C ALA A 141 -14.88 -11.76 -2.64
N SER A 142 -15.96 -12.55 -2.61
CA SER A 142 -17.25 -12.09 -2.09
C SER A 142 -17.24 -11.84 -0.57
N GLU A 143 -16.57 -12.72 0.19
CA GLU A 143 -16.40 -12.58 1.64
C GLU A 143 -15.56 -11.33 1.97
N ALA A 144 -14.45 -11.13 1.27
CA ALA A 144 -13.59 -9.96 1.43
C ALA A 144 -14.33 -8.67 1.09
N ALA A 145 -15.10 -8.64 0.00
CA ALA A 145 -15.91 -7.49 -0.38
C ALA A 145 -16.98 -7.17 0.67
N PHE A 146 -17.59 -8.19 1.29
CA PHE A 146 -18.56 -8.00 2.37
C PHE A 146 -17.90 -7.37 3.60
N ILE A 147 -16.77 -7.91 4.06
CA ILE A 147 -16.01 -7.38 5.20
C ILE A 147 -15.55 -5.94 4.93
N HIS A 148 -15.05 -5.67 3.72
CA HIS A 148 -14.60 -4.33 3.34
C HIS A 148 -15.75 -3.31 3.39
N LYS A 149 -16.95 -3.66 2.88
CA LYS A 149 -18.14 -2.80 3.00
C LYS A 149 -18.51 -2.53 4.46
N TYR A 150 -18.46 -3.56 5.31
CA TYR A 150 -18.74 -3.40 6.74
C TYR A 150 -17.71 -2.48 7.41
N TRP A 151 -16.42 -2.64 7.09
CA TRP A 151 -15.34 -1.78 7.59
C TRP A 151 -15.54 -0.32 7.20
N LEU A 152 -15.85 -0.05 5.92
CA LEU A 152 -16.16 1.31 5.44
C LEU A 152 -17.38 1.91 6.16
N PHE A 153 -18.42 1.10 6.38
CA PHE A 153 -19.61 1.53 7.12
C PHE A 153 -19.24 1.92 8.55
N CYS A 154 -18.50 1.08 9.27
CA CYS A 154 -18.02 1.39 10.62
C CYS A 154 -17.16 2.66 10.64
N GLN A 155 -16.21 2.81 9.71
CA GLN A 155 -15.39 4.00 9.60
C GLN A 155 -16.23 5.27 9.38
N SER A 156 -17.27 5.20 8.53
CA SER A 156 -18.19 6.31 8.31
C SER A 156 -19.03 6.66 9.54
N LEU A 157 -19.42 5.66 10.34
CA LEU A 157 -20.15 5.87 11.58
C LEU A 157 -19.26 6.53 12.64
N PHE A 158 -18.03 6.04 12.80
CA PHE A 158 -17.04 6.66 13.70
C PHE A 158 -16.79 8.13 13.36
N ALA A 159 -16.68 8.46 12.07
CA ALA A 159 -16.53 9.85 11.63
C ALA A 159 -17.75 10.73 11.97
N LYS A 160 -18.97 10.17 11.99
CA LYS A 160 -20.22 10.89 12.31
C LYS A 160 -20.48 11.05 13.81
N VAL A 161 -20.06 10.07 14.62
CA VAL A 161 -20.36 10.03 16.06
C VAL A 161 -19.33 10.80 16.90
N CYS A 162 -18.11 11.00 16.40
CA CYS A 162 -17.06 11.67 17.15
C CYS A 162 -17.33 13.20 17.23
N PRO A 163 -17.62 13.77 18.42
CA PRO A 163 -18.06 15.17 18.57
C PRO A 163 -16.99 16.22 18.23
N ALA A 164 -15.72 15.82 18.07
CA ALA A 164 -14.66 16.70 17.55
C ALA A 164 -14.83 17.05 16.04
N PHE A 165 -15.74 16.39 15.33
CA PHE A 165 -15.98 16.58 13.89
C PHE A 165 -17.15 17.53 13.56
N ALA A 166 -17.97 17.94 14.54
CA ALA A 166 -19.16 18.75 14.29
C ALA A 166 -18.88 20.26 14.08
N GLY A 167 -17.66 20.74 14.32
CA GLY A 167 -17.32 22.17 14.30
C GLY A 167 -16.32 22.62 13.23
N MET A 168 -15.91 21.75 12.30
CA MET A 168 -14.88 22.06 11.28
C MET A 168 -15.37 21.98 9.83
N LEU A 169 -16.69 21.89 9.64
CA LEU A 169 -17.35 21.97 8.31
C LEU A 169 -17.86 23.39 7.98
N GLU A 170 -17.64 24.35 8.87
CA GLU A 170 -17.81 25.79 8.61
C GLU A 170 -16.45 26.47 8.78
N LEU A 171 -15.65 26.49 7.70
CA LEU A 171 -14.67 27.53 7.32
C LEU A 171 -13.99 27.14 6.01
#